data_AF-A0A5J9T035-F1
#
_entry.id   AF-A0A5J9T035-F1
#
_cell.length_a   1.000
_cell.length_b   1.000
_cell.length_c   1.000
_cell.angle_alpha   90.00
_cell.angle_beta   90.00
_cell.angle_gamma   90.00
#
_symmetry.space_group_name_H-M   'P 1'
#
loop_
_entity.id
_entity.type
_entity.pdbx_description
1 polymer ?
#
loop_
_entity_poly.entity_id
_entity_poly.type
_entity_poly.pdbx_seq_one_letter_code
_entity_poly.pdbx_strand_id
1 'polypeptide(L)'
;MAATVVDAEYLRQIDRARRELRALISVKGCAPIMLRLAWHDAGTYDVNTKTGGANGSIRFEEEYTHGSNAGLKIAIDLLEPIKAKNPRITYADLYQLAGVVAVEVTGGPTIEFVPGRRDSSVCPREGRLPDAKKGAPHLRDIFYRMGLTDKDIVALSGGHTLGKAHPERSGFDGAWTKEPLKFDNSYFLEMLKGESEGLLQLPTDKALLTDPEFRRYVELYAKDEDAFFKDYAESHKKLSELGFIRSSGPAKPELPTGVVLAQSAIGVAVAAAVVIVGYLYEASRKAK
;
A
#
# COMPACT_ATOMS: atom_id res chain seq x y z
N MET A 1 9.30 -22.09 14.66
CA MET A 1 8.13 -22.03 13.75
C MET A 1 8.65 -22.04 12.32
N ALA A 2 8.11 -22.89 11.44
CA ALA A 2 8.58 -23.06 10.06
C ALA A 2 8.19 -21.86 9.17
N ALA A 3 8.95 -21.63 8.09
CA ALA A 3 8.68 -20.56 7.14
C ALA A 3 7.44 -20.83 6.27
N THR A 4 6.73 -19.77 5.84
CA THR A 4 5.65 -19.90 4.85
C THR A 4 6.24 -20.48 3.57
N VAL A 5 5.71 -21.62 3.14
CA VAL A 5 6.11 -22.24 1.87
C VAL A 5 5.33 -21.57 0.75
N VAL A 6 6.02 -20.74 -0.05
CA VAL A 6 5.44 -20.08 -1.22
C VAL A 6 5.60 -21.02 -2.43
N ASP A 7 4.67 -21.96 -2.56
CA ASP A 7 4.59 -22.88 -3.69
C ASP A 7 3.74 -22.31 -4.85
N ALA A 8 3.67 -23.04 -5.98
CA ALA A 8 2.90 -22.61 -7.14
C ALA A 8 1.39 -22.44 -6.83
N GLU A 9 0.84 -23.18 -5.87
CA GLU A 9 -0.55 -23.00 -5.46
C GLU A 9 -0.71 -21.72 -4.64
N TYR A 10 0.20 -21.42 -3.72
CA TYR A 10 0.21 -20.17 -2.97
C TYR A 10 0.18 -18.97 -3.91
N LEU A 11 1.03 -18.96 -4.94
CA LEU A 11 1.09 -17.88 -5.93
C LEU A 11 -0.22 -17.77 -6.74
N ARG A 12 -0.82 -18.89 -7.15
CA ARG A 12 -2.13 -18.88 -7.82
C ARG A 12 -3.23 -18.27 -6.94
N GLN A 13 -3.19 -18.55 -5.63
CA GLN A 13 -4.15 -17.98 -4.69
C GLN A 13 -3.90 -16.48 -4.43
N ILE A 14 -2.64 -16.03 -4.43
CA ILE A 14 -2.32 -14.59 -4.43
C ILE A 14 -2.90 -13.90 -5.67
N ASP A 15 -2.73 -14.47 -6.86
CA ASP A 15 -3.27 -13.89 -8.10
C ASP A 15 -4.80 -13.86 -8.10
N ARG A 16 -5.45 -14.91 -7.56
CA ARG A 16 -6.90 -14.96 -7.40
C ARG A 16 -7.38 -13.92 -6.40
N ALA A 17 -6.77 -13.85 -5.22
CA ALA A 17 -7.07 -12.86 -4.20
C ALA A 17 -6.89 -11.43 -4.72
N ARG A 18 -5.83 -11.13 -5.50
CA ARG A 18 -5.63 -9.82 -6.14
C ARG A 18 -6.80 -9.42 -7.04
N ARG A 19 -7.31 -10.35 -7.87
CA ARG A 19 -8.48 -10.09 -8.73
C ARG A 19 -9.75 -9.86 -7.91
N GLU A 20 -9.97 -10.68 -6.88
CA GLU A 20 -11.12 -10.53 -5.97
C GLU A 20 -11.08 -9.22 -5.18
N LEU A 21 -9.89 -8.81 -4.72
CA LEU A 21 -9.65 -7.54 -4.04
C LEU A 21 -9.94 -6.36 -4.97
N ARG A 22 -9.48 -6.38 -6.22
CA ARG A 22 -9.79 -5.32 -7.20
C ARG A 22 -11.29 -5.15 -7.35
N ALA A 23 -12.01 -6.26 -7.56
CA ALA A 23 -13.46 -6.24 -7.68
C ALA A 23 -14.15 -5.71 -6.40
N LEU A 24 -13.78 -6.24 -5.23
CA LEU A 24 -14.34 -5.81 -3.94
C LEU A 24 -14.13 -4.31 -3.72
N ILE A 25 -12.89 -3.84 -3.88
CA ILE A 25 -12.49 -2.48 -3.57
C ILE A 25 -13.17 -1.48 -4.51
N SER A 26 -13.18 -1.76 -5.82
CA SER A 26 -13.85 -0.89 -6.80
C SER A 26 -15.36 -0.85 -6.59
N VAL A 27 -16.01 -1.98 -6.31
CA VAL A 27 -17.48 -2.04 -6.13
C VAL A 27 -17.92 -1.38 -4.83
N LYS A 28 -17.17 -1.55 -3.74
CA LYS A 28 -17.53 -1.03 -2.42
C LYS A 28 -16.99 0.39 -2.15
N GLY A 29 -16.09 0.89 -2.98
CA GLY A 29 -15.39 2.16 -2.72
C GLY A 29 -14.57 2.12 -1.41
N CYS A 30 -14.06 0.94 -1.03
CA CYS A 30 -13.42 0.73 0.27
C CYS A 30 -11.88 0.80 0.24
N ALA A 31 -11.29 1.37 -0.82
CA ALA A 31 -9.84 1.50 -0.93
C ALA A 31 -9.20 2.18 0.29
N PRO A 32 -9.74 3.30 0.83
CA PRO A 32 -9.10 3.97 1.96
C PRO A 32 -9.02 3.12 3.23
N ILE A 33 -10.06 2.34 3.54
CA ILE A 33 -10.04 1.49 4.75
C ILE A 33 -9.15 0.25 4.57
N MET A 34 -8.99 -0.25 3.34
CA MET A 34 -8.03 -1.34 3.05
C MET A 34 -6.59 -0.86 3.15
N LEU A 35 -6.30 0.35 2.66
CA LEU A 35 -5.00 0.99 2.83
C LEU A 35 -4.71 1.24 4.32
N ARG A 36 -5.68 1.75 5.07
CA ARG A 36 -5.56 1.93 6.53
C ARG A 36 -5.32 0.60 7.25
N LEU A 37 -6.05 -0.47 6.91
CA LEU A 37 -5.83 -1.79 7.52
C LEU A 37 -4.38 -2.25 7.33
N ALA A 38 -3.85 -2.18 6.10
CA ALA A 38 -2.49 -2.57 5.80
C ALA A 38 -1.45 -1.71 6.53
N TRP A 39 -1.66 -0.38 6.60
CA TRP A 39 -0.84 0.55 7.36
C TRP A 39 -0.82 0.20 8.86
N HIS A 40 -1.99 -0.04 9.46
CA HIS A 40 -2.10 -0.32 10.89
C HIS A 40 -1.51 -1.67 11.29
N ASP A 41 -1.66 -2.71 10.45
CA ASP A 41 -1.00 -4.01 10.66
C ASP A 41 0.54 -3.85 10.66
N ALA A 42 1.08 -3.15 9.66
CA ALA A 42 2.52 -2.94 9.50
C ALA A 42 3.14 -1.97 10.53
N GLY A 43 2.42 -0.90 10.88
CA GLY A 43 2.93 0.22 11.67
C GLY A 43 3.25 -0.10 13.14
N THR A 44 2.95 -1.31 13.59
CA THR A 44 3.27 -1.78 14.95
C THR A 44 4.70 -2.29 15.11
N TYR A 45 5.47 -2.37 14.01
CA TYR A 45 6.83 -2.89 14.02
C TYR A 45 7.76 -2.07 14.92
N ASP A 46 8.66 -2.79 15.58
CA ASP A 46 9.77 -2.25 16.35
C ASP A 46 11.07 -2.94 15.92
N VAL A 47 11.98 -2.16 15.35
CA VAL A 47 13.26 -2.63 14.83
C VAL A 47 14.21 -3.12 15.94
N ASN A 48 14.05 -2.65 17.18
CA ASN A 48 14.92 -3.04 18.29
C ASN A 48 14.49 -4.39 18.88
N THR A 49 13.18 -4.56 19.10
CA THR A 49 12.64 -5.80 19.68
C THR A 49 12.26 -6.85 18.64
N LYS A 50 12.20 -6.48 17.35
CA LYS A 50 11.75 -7.33 16.24
C LYS A 50 10.33 -7.88 16.45
N THR A 51 9.45 -7.07 17.05
CA THR A 51 8.05 -7.42 17.34
C THR A 51 7.07 -6.53 16.58
N GLY A 52 5.84 -6.99 16.39
CA GLY A 52 4.85 -6.32 15.54
C GLY A 52 5.17 -6.43 14.05
N GLY A 53 4.58 -5.56 13.24
CA GLY A 53 4.81 -5.51 11.79
C GLY A 53 3.76 -6.24 10.96
N ALA A 54 3.99 -6.29 9.66
CA ALA A 54 3.04 -6.79 8.65
C ALA A 54 2.86 -8.31 8.75
N ASN A 55 2.09 -8.77 9.75
CA ASN A 55 2.03 -10.16 10.17
C ASN A 55 0.59 -10.64 10.43
N GLY A 56 -0.41 -9.81 10.11
CA GLY A 56 -1.83 -10.16 10.21
C GLY A 56 -2.37 -10.24 11.63
N SER A 57 -1.61 -9.89 12.68
CA SER A 57 -2.08 -9.97 14.07
C SER A 57 -3.30 -9.08 14.33
N ILE A 58 -3.48 -8.01 13.55
CA ILE A 58 -4.61 -7.09 13.66
C ILE A 58 -5.98 -7.77 13.56
N ARG A 59 -6.06 -9.01 13.06
CA ARG A 59 -7.30 -9.81 13.01
C ARG A 59 -7.83 -10.24 14.39
N PHE A 60 -6.98 -10.24 15.42
CA PHE A 60 -7.38 -10.66 16.75
C PHE A 60 -8.11 -9.54 17.50
N GLU A 61 -9.08 -9.92 18.33
CA GLU A 61 -9.89 -8.99 19.12
C GLU A 61 -9.06 -8.08 20.01
N GLU A 62 -8.03 -8.64 20.64
CA GLU A 62 -7.06 -7.88 21.42
C GLU A 62 -6.50 -6.68 20.64
N GLU A 63 -6.17 -6.85 19.35
CA GLU A 63 -5.54 -5.80 18.56
C GLU A 63 -6.54 -4.91 17.80
N TYR A 64 -7.59 -5.46 17.19
CA TYR A 64 -8.55 -4.60 16.47
C TYR A 64 -9.38 -3.71 17.41
N THR A 65 -9.40 -3.99 18.72
CA THR A 65 -10.06 -3.15 19.73
C THR A 65 -9.16 -2.06 20.32
N HIS A 66 -7.86 -2.03 19.98
CA HIS A 66 -7.01 -0.88 20.28
C HIS A 66 -7.64 0.41 19.74
N GLY A 67 -7.55 1.52 20.48
CA GLY A 67 -8.21 2.78 20.16
C GLY A 67 -7.82 3.32 18.77
N SER A 68 -6.55 3.21 18.39
CA SER A 68 -6.07 3.59 17.05
C SER A 68 -6.67 2.74 15.92
N ASN A 69 -7.13 1.53 16.22
CA ASN A 69 -7.67 0.56 15.25
C ASN A 69 -9.21 0.64 15.13
N ALA A 70 -9.86 1.57 15.83
CA ALA A 70 -11.31 1.76 15.76
C ALA A 70 -11.84 1.75 14.31
N GLY A 71 -12.82 0.87 14.05
CA GLY A 71 -13.44 0.65 12.74
C GLY A 71 -12.74 -0.35 11.82
N LEU A 72 -11.52 -0.82 12.12
CA LEU A 72 -10.80 -1.75 11.22
C LEU A 72 -11.37 -3.16 11.19
N LYS A 73 -12.18 -3.55 12.18
CA LYS A 73 -12.95 -4.80 12.11
C LYS A 73 -13.84 -4.87 10.86
N ILE A 74 -14.37 -3.73 10.39
CA ILE A 74 -15.16 -3.67 9.15
C ILE A 74 -14.31 -4.12 7.94
N ALA A 75 -13.06 -3.66 7.85
CA ALA A 75 -12.16 -4.06 6.77
C ALA A 75 -11.77 -5.55 6.89
N ILE A 76 -11.49 -6.02 8.10
CA ILE A 76 -11.20 -7.44 8.37
C ILE A 76 -12.37 -8.32 7.92
N ASP A 77 -13.59 -8.00 8.34
CA ASP A 77 -14.81 -8.75 7.98
C ASP A 77 -15.08 -8.76 6.47
N LEU A 78 -14.77 -7.65 5.77
CA LEU A 78 -14.88 -7.57 4.30
C LEU A 78 -13.89 -8.50 3.57
N LEU A 79 -12.75 -8.82 4.20
CA LEU A 79 -11.71 -9.68 3.63
C LEU A 79 -11.90 -11.17 3.95
N GLU A 80 -12.69 -11.53 4.97
CA GLU A 80 -12.95 -12.93 5.33
C GLU A 80 -13.48 -13.79 4.17
N PRO A 81 -14.43 -13.34 3.33
CA PRO A 81 -14.87 -14.14 2.18
C PRO A 81 -13.77 -14.41 1.16
N ILE A 82 -12.83 -13.47 0.97
CA ILE A 82 -11.66 -13.66 0.10
C ILE A 82 -10.69 -14.63 0.75
N LYS A 83 -10.44 -14.50 2.06
CA LYS A 83 -9.60 -15.44 2.80
C LYS A 83 -10.15 -16.87 2.73
N ALA A 84 -11.46 -17.06 2.89
CA ALA A 84 -12.10 -18.37 2.88
C ALA A 84 -11.93 -19.09 1.52
N LYS A 85 -11.97 -18.34 0.41
CA LYS A 85 -11.70 -18.86 -0.94
C LYS A 85 -10.22 -19.06 -1.24
N ASN A 86 -9.33 -18.46 -0.44
CA ASN A 86 -7.88 -18.53 -0.60
C ASN A 86 -7.23 -19.06 0.70
N PRO A 87 -7.50 -20.32 1.10
CA PRO A 87 -7.09 -20.83 2.40
C PRO A 87 -5.57 -20.95 2.56
N ARG A 88 -4.80 -21.06 1.45
CA ARG A 88 -3.33 -21.22 1.50
C ARG A 88 -2.61 -19.92 1.82
N ILE A 89 -3.15 -18.75 1.41
CA ILE A 89 -2.50 -17.47 1.69
C ILE A 89 -2.72 -17.08 3.15
N THR A 90 -1.68 -16.48 3.75
CA THR A 90 -1.75 -15.96 5.12
C THR A 90 -2.62 -14.71 5.19
N TYR A 91 -3.18 -14.42 6.36
CA TYR A 91 -3.85 -13.13 6.61
C TYR A 91 -2.89 -11.96 6.41
N ALA A 92 -1.63 -12.13 6.85
CA ALA A 92 -0.56 -11.16 6.68
C ALA A 92 -0.37 -10.76 5.20
N ASP A 93 -0.27 -11.73 4.29
CA ASP A 93 -0.15 -11.43 2.86
C ASP A 93 -1.47 -10.86 2.28
N LEU A 94 -2.63 -11.34 2.72
CA LEU A 94 -3.92 -10.83 2.25
C LEU A 94 -4.11 -9.35 2.59
N TYR A 95 -3.79 -8.92 3.81
CA TYR A 95 -3.95 -7.54 4.25
C TYR A 95 -3.00 -6.60 3.53
N GLN A 96 -1.72 -6.99 3.39
CA GLN A 96 -0.77 -6.17 2.64
C GLN A 96 -1.08 -6.12 1.14
N LEU A 97 -1.59 -7.22 0.56
CA LEU A 97 -2.08 -7.22 -0.82
C LEU A 97 -3.30 -6.30 -0.97
N ALA A 98 -4.21 -6.26 0.01
CA ALA A 98 -5.35 -5.35 -0.01
C ALA A 98 -4.92 -3.88 0.00
N GLY A 99 -3.89 -3.51 0.77
CA GLY A 99 -3.30 -2.17 0.76
C GLY A 99 -2.67 -1.80 -0.59
N VAL A 100 -1.89 -2.70 -1.18
CA VAL A 100 -1.31 -2.51 -2.53
C VAL A 100 -2.39 -2.34 -3.59
N VAL A 101 -3.42 -3.20 -3.58
CA VAL A 101 -4.52 -3.13 -4.55
C VAL A 101 -5.34 -1.85 -4.35
N ALA A 102 -5.54 -1.40 -3.10
CA ALA A 102 -6.25 -0.14 -2.83
C ALA A 102 -5.60 1.07 -3.49
N VAL A 103 -4.26 1.18 -3.43
CA VAL A 103 -3.50 2.24 -4.11
C VAL A 103 -3.64 2.11 -5.63
N GLU A 104 -3.51 0.90 -6.16
CA GLU A 104 -3.53 0.66 -7.60
C GLU A 104 -4.89 0.97 -8.23
N VAL A 105 -6.00 0.52 -7.63
CA VAL A 105 -7.36 0.73 -8.19
C VAL A 105 -7.85 2.17 -8.08
N THR A 106 -7.18 2.99 -7.29
CA THR A 106 -7.47 4.43 -7.13
C THR A 106 -6.58 5.32 -7.99
N GLY A 107 -5.72 4.72 -8.84
CA GLY A 107 -4.87 5.44 -9.80
C GLY A 107 -3.45 5.73 -9.31
N GLY A 108 -3.07 5.20 -8.14
CA GLY A 108 -1.75 5.40 -7.56
C GLY A 108 -0.64 4.56 -8.20
N PRO A 109 0.59 4.65 -7.67
CA PRO A 109 1.73 3.96 -8.26
C PRO A 109 1.65 2.43 -8.13
N THR A 110 2.36 1.73 -9.01
CA THR A 110 2.54 0.28 -8.87
C THR A 110 3.52 -0.01 -7.74
N ILE A 111 3.06 -0.80 -6.75
CA ILE A 111 3.88 -1.23 -5.60
C ILE A 111 4.22 -2.71 -5.77
N GLU A 112 5.50 -3.04 -5.76
CA GLU A 112 5.94 -4.44 -5.86
C GLU A 112 5.56 -5.21 -4.59
N PHE A 113 4.63 -6.15 -4.75
CA PHE A 113 4.20 -7.06 -3.69
C PHE A 113 5.01 -8.37 -3.72
N VAL A 114 5.58 -8.75 -2.57
CA VAL A 114 6.29 -10.02 -2.39
C VAL A 114 5.53 -10.86 -1.36
N PRO A 115 5.03 -12.06 -1.72
CA PRO A 115 4.36 -12.96 -0.79
C PRO A 115 5.34 -13.72 0.11
N GLY A 116 4.82 -14.29 1.19
CA GLY A 116 5.52 -15.17 2.11
C GLY A 116 5.48 -14.72 3.56
N ARG A 117 4.70 -13.69 3.89
CA ARG A 117 4.52 -13.28 5.30
C ARG A 117 3.91 -14.42 6.10
N ARG A 118 4.29 -14.50 7.38
CA ARG A 118 3.73 -15.45 8.33
C ARG A 118 2.66 -14.76 9.15
N ASP A 119 1.58 -15.48 9.42
CA ASP A 119 0.60 -15.05 10.40
C ASP A 119 1.21 -15.13 11.79
N SER A 120 1.18 -14.00 12.51
CA SER A 120 1.48 -13.97 13.93
C SER A 120 0.32 -14.55 14.73
N SER A 121 0.63 -15.13 15.89
CA SER A 121 -0.30 -15.52 16.94
C SER A 121 -0.20 -14.60 18.17
N VAL A 122 0.59 -13.53 18.08
CA VAL A 122 0.88 -12.60 19.16
C VAL A 122 0.56 -11.18 18.69
N CYS A 123 -0.26 -10.48 19.45
CA CYS A 123 -0.57 -9.08 19.27
C CYS A 123 0.55 -8.20 19.86
N PRO A 124 0.98 -7.13 19.18
CA PRO A 124 1.79 -6.11 19.80
C PRO A 124 0.97 -5.36 20.86
N ARG A 125 1.63 -4.81 21.88
CA ARG A 125 0.97 -3.92 22.84
C ARG A 125 0.46 -2.66 22.14
N GLU A 126 -0.67 -2.14 22.61
CA GLU A 126 -1.22 -0.85 22.18
C GLU A 126 -0.21 0.31 22.36
N GLY A 127 -0.40 1.38 21.58
CA GLY A 127 0.36 2.63 21.72
C GLY A 127 1.54 2.78 20.76
N ARG A 128 1.69 1.85 19.80
CA ARG A 128 2.77 1.91 18.79
C ARG A 128 2.44 2.74 17.56
N LEU A 129 1.17 3.03 17.29
CA LEU A 129 0.75 3.83 16.13
C LEU A 129 0.81 5.34 16.44
N PRO A 130 0.96 6.20 15.41
CA PRO A 130 1.11 7.64 15.63
C PRO A 130 -0.17 8.28 16.19
N ASP A 131 0.00 9.25 17.09
CA ASP A 131 -1.07 10.08 17.62
C ASP A 131 -1.24 11.30 16.71
N ALA A 132 -2.41 11.42 16.10
CA ALA A 132 -2.77 12.49 15.17
C ALA A 132 -2.63 13.91 15.76
N LYS A 133 -2.64 14.05 17.10
CA LYS A 133 -2.57 15.33 17.82
C LYS A 133 -1.15 15.82 18.08
N LYS A 134 -0.12 15.03 17.76
CA LYS A 134 1.28 15.36 18.02
C LYS A 134 1.98 15.93 16.79
N GLY A 135 3.25 16.33 16.96
CA GLY A 135 4.07 16.97 15.93
C GLY A 135 5.24 16.14 15.42
N ALA A 136 6.16 16.79 14.71
CA ALA A 136 7.28 16.17 14.02
C ALA A 136 8.19 15.27 14.89
N PRO A 137 8.56 15.64 16.14
CA PRO A 137 9.34 14.74 16.99
C PRO A 137 8.67 13.39 17.23
N HIS A 138 7.35 13.40 17.46
CA HIS A 138 6.57 12.18 17.64
C HIS A 138 6.50 11.33 16.37
N LEU A 139 6.36 11.98 15.19
CA LEU A 139 6.41 11.25 13.92
C LEU A 139 7.77 10.54 13.76
N ARG A 140 8.88 11.22 14.04
CA ARG A 140 10.21 10.59 14.03
C ARG A 140 10.32 9.46 15.03
N ASP A 141 9.89 9.64 16.29
CA ASP A 141 9.94 8.58 17.30
C ASP A 141 9.22 7.30 16.84
N ILE A 142 8.05 7.46 16.21
CA ILE A 142 7.23 6.32 15.75
C ILE A 142 7.82 5.67 14.50
N PHE A 143 8.15 6.45 13.47
CA PHE A 143 8.62 5.92 12.19
C PHE A 143 10.08 5.45 12.25
N TYR A 144 10.94 6.09 13.05
CA TYR A 144 12.32 5.63 13.24
C TYR A 144 12.36 4.32 14.04
N ARG A 145 11.42 4.11 14.97
CA ARG A 145 11.24 2.79 15.61
C ARG A 145 10.89 1.72 14.58
N MET A 146 10.18 2.06 13.50
CA MET A 146 9.92 1.15 12.38
C MET A 146 11.14 0.96 11.47
N GLY A 147 12.18 1.80 11.58
CA GLY A 147 13.32 1.82 10.67
C GLY A 147 13.07 2.60 9.37
N LEU A 148 12.10 3.51 9.39
CA LEU A 148 11.75 4.39 8.26
C LEU A 148 12.44 5.75 8.40
N THR A 149 12.59 6.47 7.29
CA THR A 149 13.29 7.77 7.21
C THR A 149 12.33 8.96 7.13
N ASP A 150 12.84 10.18 7.23
CA ASP A 150 12.03 11.41 7.04
C ASP A 150 11.33 11.45 5.67
N LYS A 151 11.98 10.95 4.61
CA LYS A 151 11.36 10.79 3.28
C LYS A 151 10.14 9.86 3.36
N ASP A 152 10.32 8.72 4.02
CA ASP A 152 9.28 7.70 4.14
C ASP A 152 8.09 8.25 4.95
N ILE A 153 8.33 9.04 6.00
CA ILE A 153 7.28 9.74 6.77
C ILE A 153 6.41 10.58 5.83
N VAL A 154 7.01 11.51 5.09
CA VAL A 154 6.26 12.47 4.27
C VAL A 154 5.57 11.76 3.08
N ALA A 155 6.25 10.81 2.44
CA ALA A 155 5.66 10.03 1.36
C ALA A 155 4.45 9.24 1.87
N LEU A 156 4.59 8.49 2.98
CA LEU A 156 3.50 7.67 3.53
C LEU A 156 2.32 8.51 4.05
N SER A 157 2.57 9.71 4.59
CA SER A 157 1.53 10.68 4.91
C SER A 157 0.66 11.05 3.70
N GLY A 158 1.22 11.02 2.49
CA GLY A 158 0.48 11.15 1.23
C GLY A 158 -0.64 10.13 1.05
N GLY A 159 -0.65 9.03 1.80
CA GLY A 159 -1.77 8.09 1.84
C GLY A 159 -3.10 8.72 2.29
N HIS A 160 -3.05 9.84 3.02
CA HIS A 160 -4.24 10.64 3.37
C HIS A 160 -4.90 11.29 2.16
N THR A 161 -4.29 11.26 0.96
CA THR A 161 -5.01 11.61 -0.27
C THR A 161 -6.26 10.76 -0.50
N LEU A 162 -6.33 9.58 0.12
CA LEU A 162 -7.48 8.70 0.14
C LEU A 162 -8.25 8.79 1.46
N GLY A 163 -9.57 8.85 1.35
CA GLY A 163 -10.51 8.68 2.45
C GLY A 163 -10.74 9.93 3.28
N LYS A 164 -11.19 9.70 4.50
CA LYS A 164 -11.60 10.73 5.46
C LYS A 164 -11.50 10.24 6.89
N ALA A 165 -11.41 11.17 7.83
CA ALA A 165 -11.62 10.88 9.23
C ALA A 165 -13.11 10.74 9.55
N HIS A 166 -13.37 10.15 10.71
CA HIS A 166 -14.69 9.83 11.20
C HIS A 166 -14.76 10.13 12.71
N PRO A 167 -15.71 10.96 13.18
CA PRO A 167 -15.80 11.36 14.58
C PRO A 167 -15.88 10.17 15.53
N GLU A 168 -16.67 9.15 15.17
CA GLU A 168 -16.90 7.96 15.99
C GLU A 168 -15.69 7.02 16.09
N ARG A 169 -14.66 7.24 15.27
CA ARG A 169 -13.43 6.43 15.25
C ARG A 169 -12.25 7.15 15.86
N SER A 170 -12.04 8.41 15.46
CA SER A 170 -10.83 9.17 15.78
C SER A 170 -11.10 10.49 16.51
N GLY A 171 -12.36 10.93 16.57
CA GLY A 171 -12.74 12.27 17.02
C GLY A 171 -12.51 13.40 16.00
N PHE A 172 -11.86 13.11 14.86
CA PHE A 172 -11.71 14.03 13.73
C PHE A 172 -12.76 13.74 12.64
N ASP A 173 -13.10 14.74 11.83
CA ASP A 173 -14.07 14.63 10.74
C ASP A 173 -13.53 15.25 9.45
N GLY A 174 -14.00 14.75 8.31
CA GLY A 174 -13.71 15.32 6.99
C GLY A 174 -12.59 14.59 6.22
N ALA A 175 -12.59 14.82 4.90
CA ALA A 175 -11.58 14.31 3.97
C ALA A 175 -10.41 15.28 3.85
N TRP A 176 -9.21 14.79 3.53
CA TRP A 176 -8.07 15.66 3.23
C TRP A 176 -8.11 16.25 1.84
N THR A 177 -8.80 15.58 0.91
CA THR A 177 -8.89 15.97 -0.50
C THR A 177 -10.34 16.05 -0.95
N LYS A 178 -10.56 16.76 -2.07
CA LYS A 178 -11.88 16.88 -2.70
C LYS A 178 -12.33 15.59 -3.38
N GLU A 179 -11.37 14.76 -3.81
CA GLU A 179 -11.61 13.48 -4.47
C GLU A 179 -11.06 12.31 -3.61
N PRO A 180 -11.70 11.93 -2.50
CA PRO A 180 -11.13 10.99 -1.51
C PRO A 180 -11.03 9.53 -1.98
N LEU A 181 -11.34 9.24 -3.25
CA LEU A 181 -11.19 7.91 -3.88
C LEU A 181 -10.21 7.93 -5.06
N LYS A 182 -9.44 9.01 -5.21
CA LYS A 182 -8.42 9.18 -6.24
C LYS A 182 -7.07 9.35 -5.56
N PHE A 183 -6.11 8.52 -5.97
CA PHE A 183 -4.76 8.60 -5.46
C PHE A 183 -3.94 9.50 -6.39
N ASP A 184 -3.67 10.71 -5.92
CA ASP A 184 -2.89 11.73 -6.61
C ASP A 184 -2.12 12.57 -5.57
N ASN A 185 -1.43 13.63 -5.99
CA ASN A 185 -0.69 14.49 -5.06
C ASN A 185 -1.54 15.58 -4.37
N SER A 186 -2.87 15.52 -4.45
CA SER A 186 -3.77 16.55 -3.90
C SER A 186 -3.60 16.78 -2.41
N TYR A 187 -3.26 15.75 -1.63
CA TYR A 187 -2.95 15.91 -0.21
C TYR A 187 -1.91 17.01 0.05
N PHE A 188 -0.80 17.01 -0.69
CA PHE A 188 0.24 18.02 -0.55
C PHE A 188 -0.21 19.39 -1.08
N LEU A 189 -0.94 19.41 -2.20
CA LEU A 189 -1.50 20.65 -2.76
C LEU A 189 -2.45 21.34 -1.78
N GLU A 190 -3.37 20.60 -1.15
CA GLU A 190 -4.33 21.15 -0.20
C GLU A 190 -3.64 21.60 1.10
N MET A 191 -2.62 20.87 1.59
CA MET A 191 -1.82 21.34 2.73
C MET A 191 -1.13 22.68 2.47
N LEU A 192 -0.55 22.87 1.27
CA LEU A 192 0.15 24.11 0.92
C LEU A 192 -0.79 25.32 0.76
N LYS A 193 -2.08 25.10 0.49
CA LYS A 193 -3.09 26.17 0.43
C LYS A 193 -3.51 26.68 1.81
N GLY A 194 -3.23 25.93 2.86
CA GLY A 194 -3.73 26.19 4.22
C GLY A 194 -5.13 25.59 4.44
N GLU A 195 -5.77 25.98 5.54
CA GLU A 195 -7.10 25.46 5.90
C GLU A 195 -8.16 25.88 4.87
N SER A 196 -8.88 24.89 4.35
CA SER A 196 -9.98 25.08 3.39
C SER A 196 -11.27 24.52 3.98
N GLU A 197 -12.39 25.21 3.75
CA GLU A 197 -13.70 24.78 4.24
C GLU A 197 -14.03 23.36 3.74
N GLY A 198 -14.42 22.48 4.67
CA GLY A 198 -14.78 21.09 4.38
C GLY A 198 -13.61 20.11 4.21
N LEU A 199 -12.36 20.57 4.28
CA LEU A 199 -11.18 19.70 4.25
C LEU A 199 -10.48 19.61 5.61
N LEU A 200 -9.96 18.43 5.92
CA LEU A 200 -9.26 18.11 7.15
C LEU A 200 -7.75 18.33 7.00
N GLN A 201 -7.14 18.91 8.04
CA GLN A 201 -5.69 18.82 8.28
C GLN A 201 -5.46 18.52 9.76
N LEU A 202 -4.91 17.35 10.05
CA LEU A 202 -4.55 16.97 11.41
C LEU A 202 -3.33 17.77 11.90
N PRO A 203 -3.13 17.90 13.22
CA PRO A 203 -1.89 18.44 13.77
C PRO A 203 -0.62 17.77 13.23
N THR A 204 -0.66 16.45 12.99
CA THR A 204 0.43 15.70 12.36
C THR A 204 0.67 16.07 10.90
N ASP A 205 -0.37 16.38 10.11
CA ASP A 205 -0.22 16.87 8.73
C ASP A 205 0.43 18.26 8.73
N LYS A 206 -0.05 19.15 9.60
CA LYS A 206 0.52 20.50 9.77
C LYS A 206 1.98 20.47 10.22
N ALA A 207 2.38 19.46 11.00
CA ALA A 207 3.75 19.29 11.42
C ALA A 207 4.72 19.02 10.25
N LEU A 208 4.23 18.49 9.12
CA LEU A 208 5.03 18.33 7.91
C LEU A 208 5.37 19.68 7.24
N LEU A 209 4.59 20.72 7.52
CA LEU A 209 4.81 22.06 6.97
C LEU A 209 5.77 22.90 7.82
N THR A 210 5.86 22.62 9.13
CA THR A 210 6.66 23.41 10.07
C THR A 210 8.06 22.86 10.29
N ASP A 211 8.28 21.57 10.04
CA ASP A 211 9.61 20.96 10.09
C ASP A 211 10.35 21.16 8.75
N PRO A 212 11.56 21.76 8.73
CA PRO A 212 12.27 22.08 7.49
C PRO A 212 12.60 20.88 6.60
N GLU A 213 12.95 19.73 7.21
CA GLU A 213 13.29 18.52 6.44
C GLU A 213 12.05 17.91 5.81
N PHE A 214 10.94 17.84 6.56
CA PHE A 214 9.67 17.37 6.00
C PHE A 214 9.13 18.32 4.93
N ARG A 215 9.20 19.63 5.17
CA ARG A 215 8.68 20.66 4.29
C ARG A 215 9.25 20.55 2.87
N ARG A 216 10.54 20.24 2.75
CA ARG A 216 11.19 20.04 1.43
C ARG A 216 10.52 18.94 0.61
N TYR A 217 10.13 17.84 1.25
CA TYR A 217 9.42 16.74 0.58
C TYR A 217 7.97 17.12 0.26
N VAL A 218 7.28 17.83 1.16
CA VAL A 218 5.92 18.33 0.87
C VAL A 218 5.91 19.22 -0.38
N GLU A 219 6.86 20.16 -0.48
CA GLU A 219 6.98 21.05 -1.64
C GLU A 219 7.37 20.30 -2.91
N LEU A 220 8.27 19.31 -2.80
CA LEU A 220 8.62 18.43 -3.92
C LEU A 220 7.38 17.69 -4.46
N TYR A 221 6.66 16.99 -3.58
CA TYR A 221 5.52 16.15 -3.97
C TYR A 221 4.33 16.95 -4.48
N ALA A 222 4.11 18.16 -3.95
CA ALA A 222 3.11 19.08 -4.48
C ALA A 222 3.44 19.57 -5.90
N LYS A 223 4.73 19.73 -6.23
CA LYS A 223 5.18 20.18 -7.54
C LYS A 223 5.29 19.04 -8.56
N ASP A 224 5.61 17.83 -8.11
CA ASP A 224 5.96 16.69 -8.94
C ASP A 224 5.29 15.42 -8.41
N GLU A 225 4.18 15.05 -9.04
CA GLU A 225 3.42 13.84 -8.72
C GLU A 225 4.20 12.56 -9.02
N ASP A 226 5.05 12.55 -10.06
CA ASP A 226 5.86 11.37 -10.39
C ASP A 226 6.91 11.11 -9.31
N ALA A 227 7.52 12.18 -8.77
CA ALA A 227 8.40 12.09 -7.61
C ALA A 227 7.67 11.54 -6.37
N PHE A 228 6.45 12.04 -6.11
CA PHE A 228 5.61 11.50 -5.05
C PHE A 228 5.31 10.01 -5.25
N PHE A 229 4.87 9.62 -6.44
CA PHE A 229 4.50 8.25 -6.77
C PHE A 229 5.67 7.28 -6.62
N LYS A 230 6.85 7.69 -7.08
CA LYS A 230 8.07 6.91 -6.89
C LYS A 230 8.40 6.71 -5.41
N ASP A 231 8.47 7.79 -4.65
CA ASP A 231 8.84 7.72 -3.24
C ASP A 231 7.76 7.04 -2.39
N TYR A 232 6.48 7.20 -2.74
CA TYR A 232 5.38 6.48 -2.11
C TYR A 232 5.49 4.98 -2.35
N ALA A 233 5.76 4.54 -3.58
CA ALA A 233 5.90 3.11 -3.88
C ALA A 233 7.07 2.47 -3.12
N GLU A 234 8.22 3.15 -3.08
CA GLU A 234 9.37 2.71 -2.30
C GLU A 234 9.05 2.64 -0.80
N SER A 235 8.41 3.66 -0.25
CA SER A 235 8.11 3.76 1.19
C SER A 235 7.03 2.77 1.62
N HIS A 236 5.97 2.62 0.81
CA HIS A 236 4.91 1.65 1.06
C HIS A 236 5.47 0.22 0.97
N LYS A 237 6.36 -0.07 0.03
CA LYS A 237 7.04 -1.37 -0.03
C LYS A 237 7.80 -1.65 1.26
N LYS A 238 8.64 -0.72 1.73
CA LYS A 238 9.40 -0.87 3.00
C LYS A 238 8.46 -1.14 4.16
N LEU A 239 7.40 -0.33 4.30
CA LEU A 239 6.37 -0.49 5.31
C LEU A 239 5.75 -1.89 5.26
N SER A 240 5.29 -2.32 4.08
CA SER A 240 4.61 -3.61 3.92
C SER A 240 5.52 -4.80 4.24
N GLU A 241 6.84 -4.62 4.20
CA GLU A 241 7.85 -5.65 4.48
C GLU A 241 8.44 -5.53 5.90
N LEU A 242 7.93 -4.65 6.76
CA LEU A 242 8.39 -4.53 8.15
C LEU A 242 8.15 -5.83 8.93
N GLY A 243 9.23 -6.40 9.45
CA GLY A 243 9.23 -7.70 10.13
C GLY A 243 9.19 -8.92 9.20
N PHE A 244 9.09 -8.71 7.88
CA PHE A 244 9.13 -9.78 6.90
C PHE A 244 10.58 -10.09 6.49
N ILE A 245 11.02 -11.30 6.80
CA ILE A 245 12.29 -11.83 6.29
C ILE A 245 11.96 -12.70 5.08
N ARG A 246 12.44 -12.27 3.90
CA ARG A 246 12.32 -13.07 2.68
C ARG A 246 13.05 -14.40 2.91
N SER A 247 12.33 -15.51 2.77
CA SER A 247 12.99 -16.82 2.64
C SER A 247 13.86 -16.74 1.39
N SER A 248 15.18 -16.87 1.55
CA SER A 248 16.10 -17.04 0.43
C SER A 248 15.76 -18.36 -0.28
N GLY A 249 14.87 -18.30 -1.26
CA GLY A 249 14.85 -19.30 -2.32
C GLY A 249 16.20 -19.28 -3.05
N PRO A 250 16.62 -20.39 -3.71
CA PRO A 250 17.85 -20.37 -4.49
C PRO A 250 17.80 -19.19 -5.45
N ALA A 251 18.89 -18.43 -5.52
CA ALA A 251 19.02 -17.33 -6.46
C ALA A 251 18.55 -17.81 -7.83
N LYS A 252 17.61 -17.07 -8.45
CA LYS A 252 17.28 -17.32 -9.86
C LYS A 252 18.62 -17.33 -10.60
N PRO A 253 18.97 -18.37 -11.38
CA PRO A 253 20.13 -18.30 -12.23
C PRO A 253 19.96 -17.07 -13.11
N GLU A 254 20.93 -16.15 -13.06
CA GLU A 254 20.97 -15.02 -13.98
C GLU A 254 20.93 -15.60 -15.40
N LEU A 255 19.84 -15.34 -16.11
CA LEU A 255 19.76 -15.68 -17.52
C LEU A 255 20.83 -14.85 -18.23
N PRO A 256 21.69 -15.45 -19.06
CA PRO A 256 22.68 -14.71 -19.82
C PRO A 256 21.99 -13.60 -20.60
N THR A 257 22.53 -12.39 -20.55
CA THR A 257 21.96 -11.15 -21.14
C THR A 257 21.54 -11.33 -22.60
N GLY A 258 22.19 -12.26 -23.33
CA GLY A 258 21.84 -12.62 -24.71
C GLY A 258 20.48 -13.31 -24.89
N VAL A 259 19.97 -14.06 -23.90
CA VAL A 259 18.67 -14.77 -24.00
C VAL A 259 17.51 -13.79 -23.86
N VAL A 260 17.64 -12.79 -22.99
CA VAL A 260 16.63 -11.74 -22.77
C VAL A 260 16.48 -10.85 -24.00
N LEU A 261 17.59 -10.51 -24.67
CA LEU A 261 17.58 -9.75 -25.92
C LEU A 261 16.96 -10.54 -27.09
N ALA A 262 17.22 -11.85 -27.17
CA ALA A 262 16.62 -12.69 -28.20
C ALA A 262 15.10 -12.85 -28.02
N GLN A 263 14.63 -13.07 -26.78
CA GLN A 263 13.20 -13.21 -26.50
C GLN A 263 12.41 -11.91 -26.74
N SER A 264 13.00 -10.76 -26.40
CA SER A 264 12.39 -9.45 -26.66
C SER A 264 12.36 -9.11 -28.16
N ALA A 265 13.42 -9.43 -28.91
CA ALA A 265 13.43 -9.26 -30.38
C ALA A 265 12.37 -10.14 -31.08
N ILE A 266 12.21 -11.39 -30.66
CA ILE A 266 11.17 -12.30 -31.19
C ILE A 266 9.77 -11.76 -30.86
N GLY A 267 9.54 -11.30 -29.64
CA GLY A 267 8.26 -10.71 -29.23
C GLY A 267 7.86 -9.49 -30.07
N VAL A 268 8.82 -8.59 -30.34
CA VAL A 268 8.61 -7.41 -31.19
C VAL A 268 8.34 -7.81 -32.65
N ALA A 269 9.08 -8.78 -33.19
CA ALA A 269 8.88 -9.25 -34.56
C ALA A 269 7.50 -9.91 -34.77
N VAL A 270 7.03 -10.71 -33.80
CA VAL A 270 5.70 -11.33 -33.84
C VAL A 270 4.61 -10.27 -33.76
N ALA A 271 4.73 -9.28 -32.87
CA ALA A 271 3.76 -8.19 -32.76
C ALA A 271 3.68 -7.36 -34.05
N ALA A 272 4.82 -7.01 -34.65
CA ALA A 272 4.87 -6.28 -35.91
C ALA A 272 4.23 -7.09 -37.06
N ALA A 273 4.50 -8.38 -37.15
CA ALA A 273 3.90 -9.25 -38.16
C ALA A 273 2.36 -9.33 -38.02
N VAL A 274 1.85 -9.45 -36.79
CA VAL A 274 0.39 -9.48 -36.53
C VAL A 274 -0.27 -8.17 -36.94
N VAL A 275 0.35 -7.02 -36.66
CA VAL A 275 -0.16 -5.71 -37.08
C VAL A 275 -0.17 -5.57 -38.59
N ILE A 276 0.89 -5.99 -39.27
CA ILE A 276 0.98 -5.94 -40.75
C ILE A 276 -0.09 -6.84 -41.38
N VAL A 277 -0.24 -8.08 -40.89
CA VAL A 277 -1.27 -9.00 -41.39
C VAL A 277 -2.68 -8.44 -41.14
N GLY A 278 -2.92 -7.85 -39.97
CA GLY A 278 -4.18 -7.18 -39.66
C GLY A 278 -4.47 -6.00 -40.60
N TYR A 279 -3.46 -5.20 -40.91
CA TYR A 279 -3.60 -4.07 -41.85
C TYR A 279 -3.88 -4.53 -43.27
N LEU A 280 -3.16 -5.56 -43.76
CA LEU A 280 -3.37 -6.13 -45.09
C LEU A 280 -4.76 -6.77 -45.23
N TYR A 281 -5.25 -7.43 -44.17
CA TYR A 281 -6.60 -7.99 -44.12
C TYR A 281 -7.68 -6.90 -44.20
N GLU A 282 -7.55 -5.82 -43.42
CA GLU A 282 -8.46 -4.67 -43.46
C GLU A 282 -8.45 -3.97 -44.83
N ALA A 283 -7.26 -3.78 -45.42
CA ALA A 283 -7.12 -3.18 -46.75
C ALA A 283 -7.77 -4.04 -47.84
N SER A 284 -7.59 -5.36 -47.79
CA SER A 284 -8.25 -6.30 -48.74
C SER A 284 -9.76 -6.35 -48.56
N ARG A 285 -10.27 -6.15 -47.34
CA ARG A 285 -11.72 -6.13 -47.07
C ARG A 285 -12.39 -4.88 -47.63
N LYS A 286 -11.71 -3.73 -47.58
CA LYS A 286 -12.23 -2.45 -48.12
C LYS A 286 -12.15 -2.33 -49.64
N ALA A 287 -11.40 -3.21 -50.30
CA ALA A 287 -11.24 -3.25 -51.76
C ALA A 287 -12.22 -4.21 -52.47
N LYS A 288 -13.11 -4.88 -51.72
CA LYS A 288 -14.26 -5.65 -52.22
C LYS A 288 -15.55 -4.91 -51.94
#